data_AF-A0A645B355-F1
#
_entry.id   AF-A0A645B355-F1
#
_cell.length_a   1.000
_cell.length_b   1.000
_cell.length_c   1.000
_cell.angle_alpha   90.00
_cell.angle_beta   90.00
_cell.angle_gamma   90.00
#
_symmetry.space_group_name_H-M   'P 1'
#
loop_
_entity.id
_entity.type
_entity.pdbx_description
1 polymer ?
#
loop_
_entity_poly.entity_id
_entity_poly.type
_entity_poly.pdbx_seq_one_letter_code
_entity_poly.pdbx_strand_id
1 'polypeptide(L)' 'MLDLLLIGIDPEYQGKGVNSLIFSQFIPEAVKLGFEYAETNPELEINNKVQSMWDDLEARHHKTRRAYIKNL' A
#
# COMPACT_ATOMS: atom_id res chain seq x y z
N MET A 1 -13.26 -7.36 4.67
CA MET A 1 -11.91 -6.78 4.79
C MET A 1 -11.12 -7.20 3.56
N LEU A 2 -10.41 -6.26 2.94
CA LEU A 2 -9.68 -6.42 1.68
C LEU A 2 -8.18 -6.46 1.93
N ASP A 3 -7.47 -7.44 1.38
CA ASP A 3 -6.02 -7.54 1.54
C ASP A 3 -5.30 -6.97 0.30
N LEU A 4 -4.50 -5.93 0.51
CA LEU A 4 -3.65 -5.34 -0.53
C LEU A 4 -2.30 -6.05 -0.52
N LEU A 5 -2.05 -6.84 -1.57
CA LEU A 5 -0.85 -7.65 -1.68
C LEU A 5 0.33 -6.87 -2.26
N LEU A 6 0.64 -7.09 -3.54
CA LEU A 6 1.79 -6.51 -4.22
C LEU A 6 1.33 -5.70 -5.41
N ILE A 7 1.87 -4.49 -5.53
CA ILE A 7 1.81 -3.66 -6.72
C ILE A 7 3.24 -3.36 -7.18
N GLY A 8 3.46 -3.43 -8.49
CA GLY A 8 4.74 -3.13 -9.12
C GLY A 8 4.52 -2.23 -10.31
N ILE A 9 5.27 -1.13 -10.37
CA ILE A 9 5.29 -0.21 -11.50
C ILE A 9 6.66 -0.31 -12.16
N ASP A 10 6.67 -0.57 -13.47
CA ASP A 10 7.88 -0.56 -14.26
C ASP A 10 8.67 0.74 -14.02
N PRO A 11 10.01 0.69 -13.84
CA PRO A 11 10.84 1.87 -13.59
C PRO A 11 10.57 3.05 -14.54
N GLU A 12 10.24 2.80 -15.81
CA GLU A 12 9.94 3.85 -16.79
C GLU A 12 8.70 4.66 -16.42
N TYR A 13 7.75 4.07 -15.71
CA TYR A 13 6.46 4.68 -15.35
C TYR A 13 6.39 5.18 -13.90
N GLN A 14 7.47 5.04 -13.13
CA GLN A 14 7.52 5.55 -11.76
C GLN A 14 7.51 7.08 -11.73
N GLY A 15 6.86 7.67 -10.72
CA GLY A 15 6.74 9.13 -10.59
C GLY A 15 5.77 9.79 -11.58
N LYS A 16 5.12 9.02 -12.47
CA LYS A 16 4.13 9.52 -13.44
C LYS A 16 2.67 9.41 -12.94
N GLY A 17 2.46 9.21 -11.64
CA GLY A 17 1.13 9.09 -11.04
C GLY A 17 0.39 7.78 -11.30
N VAL A 18 1.07 6.73 -11.80
CA VAL A 18 0.41 5.46 -12.16
C VAL A 18 -0.26 4.79 -10.97
N ASN A 19 0.33 4.84 -9.77
CA ASN A 19 -0.31 4.31 -8.55
C ASN A 19 -1.64 5.04 -8.27
N SER A 20 -1.67 6.36 -8.41
CA SER A 20 -2.89 7.15 -8.21
C SER A 20 -3.98 6.80 -9.23
N LEU A 21 -3.60 6.52 -10.47
CA LEU A 21 -4.54 6.04 -11.50
C LEU A 21 -5.13 4.67 -11.17
N ILE A 22 -4.33 3.76 -10.60
CA ILE A 22 -4.82 2.45 -10.18
C ILE A 22 -5.80 2.61 -9.01
N PHE A 23 -5.43 3.40 -7.99
CA PHE A 23 -6.29 3.61 -6.82
C PHE A 23 -7.59 4.37 -7.15
N SER A 24 -7.56 5.30 -8.10
CA SER A 24 -8.76 6.07 -8.48
C SER A 24 -9.88 5.21 -9.07
N GLN A 25 -9.54 4.06 -9.67
CA GLN A 25 -10.52 3.07 -10.12
C GLN A 25 -10.77 1.98 -9.08
N PHE A 26 -9.71 1.47 -8.46
CA PHE A 26 -9.79 0.34 -7.55
C PHE A 26 -10.59 0.65 -6.28
N ILE A 27 -10.31 1.77 -5.61
CA ILE A 27 -10.95 2.10 -4.32
C ILE A 27 -12.47 2.25 -4.47
N PRO A 28 -13.00 3.01 -5.46
CA PRO A 28 -14.45 3.11 -5.63
C PRO A 28 -15.14 1.77 -5.91
N GLU A 29 -14.52 0.88 -6.69
CA GLU A 29 -15.09 -0.44 -6.97
C GLU A 29 -15.08 -1.33 -5.73
N ALA A 30 -14.01 -1.29 -4.92
CA ALA A 30 -13.98 -1.99 -3.63
C ALA A 30 -15.09 -1.50 -2.69
N VAL A 31 -15.32 -0.18 -2.62
CA VAL A 31 -16.41 0.39 -1.83
C VAL A 31 -17.77 -0.06 -2.34
N LYS A 32 -18.01 -0.07 -3.67
CA LYS A 32 -19.26 -0.57 -4.27
C LYS A 32 -19.53 -2.04 -3.96
N LEU A 33 -18.49 -2.85 -3.83
CA LEU A 33 -18.58 -4.26 -3.44
C LEU A 33 -18.82 -4.45 -1.93
N GLY A 34 -18.88 -3.37 -1.16
CA GLY A 34 -19.16 -3.39 0.28
C GLY A 34 -17.92 -3.58 1.16
N PHE A 35 -16.71 -3.35 0.64
CA PHE A 35 -15.51 -3.37 1.46
C PHE A 35 -15.36 -2.05 2.23
N GLU A 36 -15.40 -2.14 3.57
CA GLU A 36 -15.24 -0.98 4.47
C GLU A 36 -13.78 -0.79 4.94
N TYR A 37 -12.99 -1.86 4.94
CA TYR A 37 -11.62 -1.86 5.45
C TYR A 37 -10.67 -2.60 4.51
N ALA A 38 -9.47 -2.05 4.33
CA ALA A 38 -8.35 -2.69 3.66
C ALA A 38 -7.11 -2.76 4.58
N GLU A 39 -6.33 -3.84 4.46
CA GLU A 39 -5.03 -4.00 5.12
C GLU A 39 -3.93 -4.15 4.06
N THR A 40 -2.80 -3.47 4.27
CA THR A 40 -1.61 -3.60 3.42
C THR A 40 -0.75 -4.77 3.88
N ASN A 41 -0.06 -5.42 2.94
CA ASN A 41 1.01 -6.34 3.27
C ASN A 41 2.17 -5.58 3.96
N PRO A 42 3.07 -6.22 4.74
CA PRO A 42 4.14 -5.52 5.45
C PRO A 42 5.01 -4.67 4.52
N GLU A 43 5.07 -3.38 4.82
CA GLU A 43 5.89 -2.39 4.13
C GLU A 43 7.13 -2.06 4.97
N LEU A 44 8.23 -1.72 4.29
CA LEU A 44 9.42 -1.23 4.99
C LEU A 44 9.12 0.15 5.57
N GLU A 45 9.30 0.31 6.88
CA GLU A 45 9.10 1.56 7.64
C GLU A 45 9.90 2.74 7.04
N ILE A 46 11.06 2.46 6.45
CA ILE A 46 11.94 3.46 5.83
C ILE A 46 11.55 3.83 4.38
N ASN A 47 10.55 3.18 3.80
CA ASN A 47 10.11 3.45 2.43
C ASN A 47 9.04 4.55 2.39
N ASN A 48 9.49 5.79 2.55
CA ASN A 48 8.64 6.97 2.57
C ASN A 48 7.75 7.11 1.32
N LYS A 49 8.20 6.62 0.15
CA LYS A 49 7.42 6.66 -1.10
C LYS A 49 6.17 5.79 -1.06
N VAL A 50 6.24 4.66 -0.35
CA VAL A 50 5.09 3.77 -0.17
C VAL A 50 4.19 4.31 0.93
N GLN A 51 4.77 4.78 2.04
CA GLN A 51 3.99 5.39 3.12
C GLN A 51 3.16 6.57 2.63
N SER A 52 3.72 7.44 1.78
CA SER A 52 3.02 8.61 1.24
C SER A 52 1.85 8.26 0.30
N MET A 53 1.70 7.00 -0.13
CA MET A 53 0.54 6.59 -0.95
C MET A 53 -0.75 6.56 -0.11
N TRP A 54 -0.61 6.52 1.21
CA TRP A 54 -1.71 6.35 2.15
C TRP A 54 -2.10 7.66 2.86
N ASP A 55 -1.36 8.76 2.62
CA ASP A 55 -1.54 10.06 3.30
C ASP A 55 -2.95 10.65 3.09
N ASP A 56 -3.57 10.38 1.94
CA ASP A 56 -4.91 10.85 1.60
C ASP A 56 -6.03 9.96 2.17
N LEU A 57 -5.70 8.89 2.89
CA LEU A 57 -6.62 7.94 3.51
C LEU A 57 -6.53 7.99 5.05
N GLU A 58 -7.54 7.47 5.74
CA GLU A 58 -7.51 7.26 7.20
C GLU A 58 -6.63 6.05 7.58
N ALA A 59 -5.39 6.03 7.12
CA ALA A 59 -4.45 4.95 7.35
C ALA A 59 -3.98 4.95 8.82
N ARG A 60 -4.05 3.77 9.45
CA ARG A 60 -3.58 3.55 10.83
C ARG A 60 -2.52 2.47 10.88
N HIS A 61 -1.40 2.77 11.54
CA HIS A 61 -0.38 1.76 11.82
C HIS A 61 -0.84 0.83 12.95
N HIS A 62 -1.22 -0.41 12.61
CA HIS A 62 -1.80 -1.35 13.58
C HIS A 62 -0.92 -2.57 13.88
N LYS A 63 0.17 -2.80 13.13
CA LYS A 63 1.02 -4.00 13.25
C LYS A 63 2.44 -3.71 12.77
N THR A 64 3.45 -4.10 13.55
CA THR A 64 4.87 -4.04 13.16
C THR A 64 5.46 -5.44 13.10
N ARG A 65 6.21 -5.74 12.04
CA ARG A 65 7.03 -6.96 11.93
C ARG A 65 8.51 -6.57 11.85
N ARG A 66 9.37 -7.29 12.56
CA ARG A 66 10.83 -7.07 12.53
C ARG A 66 11.52 -8.38 12.20
N ALA A 67 12.38 -8.37 11.19
CA ALA A 67 13.26 -9.47 10.86
C ALA A 67 14.69 -9.12 11.29
N TYR A 68 15.38 -10.04 11.96
CA TYR A 68 16.76 -9.86 12.42
C TYR A 68 17.65 -10.86 11.69
N ILE A 69 18.78 -10.40 11.18
CA ILE A 69 19.81 -11.25 10.60
C ILE A 69 20.84 -11.53 11.70
N LYS A 70 21.05 -12.81 12.02
CA LYS A 70 22.11 -13.23 12.93
C LYS A 70 23.37 -13.51 12.11
N ASN A 71 24.41 -12.71 12.30
CA ASN A 71 25.75 -13.02 11.81
C ASN A 71 26.37 -14.02 12.80
N LEU A 72 26.67 -15.23 12.33
CA LEU A 72 27.30 -16.31 13.10
C LEU A 72 28.82 -16.22 13.03
#